data_AF-A0A1G7J3Y5-F1
#
_entry.id   AF-A0A1G7J3Y5-F1
#
_cell.length_a   1.000
_cell.length_b   1.000
_cell.length_c   1.000
_cell.angle_alpha   90.00
_cell.angle_beta   90.00
_cell.angle_gamma   90.00
#
_symmetry.space_group_name_H-M   'P 1'
#
loop_
_entity.id
_entity.type
_entity.pdbx_description
1 polymer ?
#
loop_
_entity_poly.entity_id
_entity_poly.type
_entity_poly.pdbx_seq_one_letter_code
_entity_poly.pdbx_strand_id
1 'polypeptide(L)'
;MTLPQRLIFLFVFLLFTSISSSQLSDLAKIDYTRLPKGNSDVGYDRFRGLFNYPFKVNEGSFFLVGLDYSKIELSFDSGIDAFDIDAIEDFQLLDLNIGYTFKMNGNWRFGARFTPGFSSNLVKKLSFEDAVFSGDIVFIKDMRHEANIEKPYQLILGVSYSGNRGIPFPLPFISYYRKFHPNWSYKLGIPKSNLQYHLSEKSRFKLVAELDGFTSNIQDGLLVNGDKIADKVNMSIIIGGIRYEYKFTDHLELYFNVSNILSSSATLKDRKNNSIISVNKNNTYYFRTGIRFKI
;
A
#
# COMPACT_ATOMS: atom_id res chain seq x y z
N MET A 1 -30.95 -34.47 5.34
CA MET A 1 -30.71 -34.05 6.74
C MET A 1 -30.07 -32.67 6.70
N THR A 2 -30.89 -31.61 6.73
CA THR A 2 -30.47 -30.22 6.52
C THR A 2 -29.94 -29.65 7.83
N LEU A 3 -28.64 -29.32 7.89
CA LEU A 3 -28.10 -28.62 9.06
C LEU A 3 -28.77 -27.25 9.19
N PRO A 4 -29.13 -26.79 10.40
CA PRO A 4 -29.72 -25.47 10.60
C PRO A 4 -28.73 -24.38 10.19
N GLN A 5 -29.16 -23.38 9.42
CA GLN A 5 -28.33 -22.22 9.00
C GLN A 5 -27.65 -21.50 10.18
N ARG A 6 -28.19 -21.60 11.41
CA ARG A 6 -27.59 -21.07 12.63
C ARG A 6 -26.32 -21.82 13.08
N LEU A 7 -26.19 -23.12 12.79
CA LEU A 7 -24.98 -23.90 13.08
C LEU A 7 -23.85 -23.62 12.08
N ILE A 8 -24.18 -23.30 10.83
CA ILE A 8 -23.18 -22.89 9.82
C ILE A 8 -22.57 -21.55 10.22
N PHE A 9 -23.37 -20.60 10.69
CA PHE A 9 -22.87 -19.33 11.24
C PHE A 9 -21.99 -19.51 12.48
N LEU A 10 -22.32 -20.48 13.35
CA LEU A 10 -21.51 -20.79 14.53
C LEU A 10 -20.18 -21.46 14.14
N PHE A 11 -20.17 -22.31 13.11
CA PHE A 11 -18.96 -22.95 12.59
C PHE A 11 -18.01 -21.97 11.88
N VAL A 12 -18.56 -20.98 11.17
CA VAL A 12 -17.77 -19.89 10.57
C VAL A 12 -17.17 -18.97 11.66
N PHE A 13 -17.81 -18.85 12.83
CA PHE A 13 -17.28 -18.06 13.95
C PHE A 13 -16.23 -18.84 14.78
N LEU A 14 -16.34 -20.16 14.86
CA LEU A 14 -15.43 -21.02 15.65
C LEU A 14 -14.10 -21.34 14.96
N LEU A 15 -13.94 -21.03 13.67
CA LEU A 15 -12.65 -21.19 12.96
C LEU A 15 -11.67 -20.02 13.16
N PHE A 16 -12.00 -19.03 14.00
CA PHE A 16 -11.17 -17.84 14.26
C PHE A 16 -10.23 -17.94 15.48
N THR A 17 -10.20 -19.05 16.22
CA THR A 17 -9.44 -19.16 17.48
C THR A 17 -8.15 -19.97 17.32
N SER A 18 -7.17 -19.41 16.63
CA SER A 18 -5.75 -19.81 16.72
C SER A 18 -4.87 -18.64 16.31
N ILE A 19 -4.82 -17.65 17.20
CA ILE A 19 -4.18 -16.35 16.96
C ILE A 19 -2.66 -16.50 17.11
N SER A 20 -1.94 -16.36 16.00
CA SER A 20 -0.50 -16.08 16.00
C SER A 20 -0.30 -14.67 15.42
N SER A 21 -0.17 -13.68 16.30
CA SER A 21 0.11 -12.29 15.93
C SER A 21 1.54 -12.17 15.41
N SER A 22 1.68 -12.24 14.09
CA SER A 22 2.87 -11.81 13.37
C SER A 22 2.45 -10.71 12.42
N GLN A 23 2.59 -9.45 12.83
CA GLN A 23 2.24 -8.27 12.03
C GLN A 23 3.11 -8.21 10.76
N LEU A 24 2.56 -8.78 9.68
CA LEU A 24 2.91 -8.53 8.30
C LEU A 24 1.58 -8.44 7.54
N SER A 25 1.29 -7.26 6.99
CA SER A 25 0.06 -6.86 6.26
C SER A 25 -1.22 -6.71 7.09
N ASP A 26 -2.04 -5.71 6.72
CA ASP A 26 -3.42 -5.62 7.20
C ASP A 26 -4.20 -6.82 6.63
N LEU A 27 -5.04 -7.47 7.44
CA LEU A 27 -5.85 -8.62 7.01
C LEU A 27 -6.94 -8.17 6.04
N ALA A 28 -7.59 -7.06 6.36
CA ALA A 28 -8.57 -6.43 5.49
C ALA A 28 -8.42 -4.91 5.62
N LYS A 29 -8.62 -4.18 4.52
CA LYS A 29 -8.57 -2.73 4.52
C LYS A 29 -9.44 -2.16 3.41
N ILE A 30 -10.15 -1.10 3.73
CA ILE A 30 -10.78 -0.22 2.73
C ILE A 30 -10.27 1.18 3.00
N ASP A 31 -9.71 1.82 1.98
CA ASP A 31 -9.21 3.18 2.08
C ASP A 31 -9.52 4.04 0.87
N TYR A 32 -9.62 5.34 1.14
CA TYR A 32 -9.81 6.39 0.15
C TYR A 32 -8.66 7.39 0.28
N THR A 33 -8.05 7.72 -0.84
CA THR A 33 -6.98 8.72 -0.97
C THR A 33 -7.44 9.80 -1.92
N ARG A 34 -7.21 11.06 -1.57
CA ARG A 34 -7.48 12.23 -2.41
C ARG A 34 -6.25 13.12 -2.47
N LEU A 35 -5.82 13.40 -3.68
CA LEU A 35 -4.84 14.42 -4.04
C LEU A 35 -5.57 15.48 -4.87
N PRO A 36 -6.04 16.57 -4.24
CA PRO A 36 -6.77 17.62 -4.95
C PRO A 36 -5.92 18.22 -6.07
N LYS A 37 -6.52 18.52 -7.23
CA LYS A 37 -5.84 19.13 -8.37
C LYS A 37 -5.21 20.49 -8.04
N GLY A 38 -5.83 21.30 -7.18
CA GLY A 38 -5.30 22.61 -6.76
C GLY A 38 -4.86 23.48 -7.95
N ASN A 39 -3.62 23.96 -7.88
CA ASN A 39 -2.93 24.70 -8.96
C ASN A 39 -1.99 23.80 -9.79
N SER A 40 -2.19 22.48 -9.75
CA SER A 40 -1.48 21.55 -10.62
C SER A 40 -2.30 21.20 -11.84
N ASP A 41 -1.61 20.65 -12.81
CA ASP A 41 -2.22 20.13 -14.02
C ASP A 41 -2.90 18.78 -13.78
N VAL A 42 -2.57 18.07 -12.69
CA VAL A 42 -3.16 16.75 -12.37
C VAL A 42 -3.43 16.54 -10.87
N GLY A 43 -4.64 16.07 -10.56
CA GLY A 43 -5.06 15.50 -9.28
C GLY A 43 -5.34 14.01 -9.40
N TYR A 44 -5.52 13.31 -8.27
CA TYR A 44 -6.06 11.95 -8.32
C TYR A 44 -6.85 11.56 -7.07
N ASP A 45 -7.86 10.75 -7.29
CA ASP A 45 -8.63 10.06 -6.27
C ASP A 45 -8.36 8.55 -6.38
N ARG A 46 -8.29 7.84 -5.24
CA ARG A 46 -8.10 6.39 -5.23
C ARG A 46 -8.99 5.76 -4.18
N PHE A 47 -9.79 4.79 -4.60
CA PHE A 47 -10.47 3.86 -3.72
C PHE A 47 -9.72 2.53 -3.75
N ARG A 48 -9.43 1.96 -2.58
CA ARG A 48 -8.71 0.67 -2.47
C ARG A 48 -9.39 -0.26 -1.50
N GLY A 49 -9.55 -1.51 -1.91
CA GLY A 49 -9.96 -2.63 -1.06
C GLY A 49 -8.89 -3.70 -1.07
N LEU A 50 -8.50 -4.19 0.11
CA LEU A 50 -7.52 -5.25 0.27
C LEU A 50 -8.03 -6.29 1.27
N PHE A 51 -7.78 -7.55 0.97
CA PHE A 51 -8.04 -8.69 1.83
C PHE A 51 -6.89 -9.69 1.72
N ASN A 52 -6.40 -10.20 2.84
CA ASN A 52 -5.39 -11.24 2.93
C ASN A 52 -5.86 -12.30 3.92
N TYR A 53 -5.54 -13.56 3.65
CA TYR A 53 -5.83 -14.68 4.53
C TYR A 53 -4.55 -15.50 4.79
N PRO A 54 -4.12 -15.62 6.07
CA PRO A 54 -2.97 -16.44 6.43
C PRO A 54 -3.39 -17.90 6.67
N PHE A 55 -2.80 -18.82 5.91
CA PHE A 55 -2.90 -20.27 6.11
C PHE A 55 -1.67 -20.76 6.89
N LYS A 56 -1.88 -21.35 8.08
CA LYS A 56 -0.80 -22.01 8.82
C LYS A 56 -0.37 -23.26 8.05
N VAL A 57 0.93 -23.37 7.78
CA VAL A 57 1.52 -24.54 7.10
C VAL A 57 2.13 -25.48 8.12
N ASN A 58 3.03 -24.92 8.94
CA ASN A 58 3.76 -25.61 10.00
C ASN A 58 3.79 -24.69 11.23
N GLU A 59 4.36 -25.19 12.33
CA GLU A 59 4.63 -24.33 13.48
C GLU A 59 5.54 -23.16 13.09
N GLY A 60 5.09 -21.94 13.38
CA GLY A 60 5.82 -20.72 13.04
C GLY A 60 5.87 -20.38 11.55
N SER A 61 5.16 -21.11 10.66
CA SER A 61 5.19 -20.88 9.21
C SER A 61 3.80 -20.70 8.60
N PHE A 62 3.65 -19.72 7.72
CA PHE A 62 2.36 -19.33 7.13
C PHE A 62 2.50 -19.04 5.64
N PHE A 63 1.51 -19.47 4.85
CA PHE A 63 1.21 -18.89 3.55
C PHE A 63 0.23 -17.73 3.73
N LEU A 64 0.35 -16.69 2.92
CA LEU A 64 -0.58 -15.58 2.84
C LEU A 64 -1.14 -15.54 1.42
N VAL A 65 -2.46 -15.61 1.27
CA VAL A 65 -3.10 -15.39 -0.03
C VAL A 65 -4.07 -14.24 0.11
N GLY A 66 -4.05 -13.28 -0.82
CA GLY A 66 -4.91 -12.11 -0.74
C GLY A 66 -5.18 -11.46 -2.08
N LEU A 67 -6.16 -10.56 -2.08
CA LEU A 67 -6.52 -9.72 -3.21
C LEU A 67 -6.42 -8.25 -2.81
N ASP A 68 -5.96 -7.42 -3.73
CA ASP A 68 -5.85 -5.97 -3.56
C ASP A 68 -6.34 -5.29 -4.84
N TYR A 69 -7.45 -4.57 -4.71
CA TYR A 69 -8.08 -3.84 -5.80
C TYR A 69 -7.96 -2.34 -5.54
N SER A 70 -7.65 -1.58 -6.57
CA SER A 70 -7.73 -0.11 -6.54
C SER A 70 -8.39 0.44 -7.79
N LYS A 71 -9.36 1.34 -7.61
CA LYS A 71 -9.81 2.26 -8.65
C LYS A 71 -9.10 3.58 -8.46
N ILE A 72 -8.51 4.12 -9.51
CA ILE A 72 -7.80 5.39 -9.53
C ILE A 72 -8.46 6.27 -10.57
N GLU A 73 -8.83 7.49 -10.17
CA GLU A 73 -9.44 8.48 -11.03
C GLU A 73 -8.49 9.68 -11.08
N LEU A 74 -8.02 10.04 -12.27
CA LEU A 74 -7.21 11.21 -12.52
C LEU A 74 -8.11 12.40 -12.84
N SER A 75 -7.69 13.59 -12.44
CA SER A 75 -8.36 14.83 -12.83
C SER A 75 -7.35 15.76 -13.45
N PHE A 76 -7.61 16.23 -14.66
CA PHE A 76 -6.68 17.05 -15.42
C PHE A 76 -7.07 18.54 -15.44
N ASP A 77 -6.13 19.38 -15.83
CA ASP A 77 -6.43 20.75 -16.22
C ASP A 77 -6.90 20.83 -17.67
N SER A 78 -7.90 21.69 -17.92
CA SER A 78 -8.48 21.87 -19.25
C SER A 78 -7.51 22.48 -20.26
N GLY A 79 -6.38 23.04 -19.81
CA GLY A 79 -5.33 23.58 -20.68
C GLY A 79 -4.38 22.52 -21.25
N ILE A 80 -4.51 21.23 -20.91
CA ILE A 80 -3.65 20.18 -21.47
C ILE A 80 -4.17 19.81 -22.87
N ASP A 81 -3.39 20.14 -23.90
CA ASP A 81 -3.65 19.82 -25.31
C ASP A 81 -2.66 18.80 -25.91
N ALA A 82 -1.63 18.44 -25.16
CA ALA A 82 -0.56 17.55 -25.59
C ALA A 82 -1.02 16.09 -25.82
N PHE A 83 -2.15 15.68 -25.24
CA PHE A 83 -2.71 14.34 -25.34
C PHE A 83 -4.20 14.32 -24.98
N ASP A 84 -4.90 13.27 -25.39
CA ASP A 84 -6.30 13.04 -25.01
C ASP A 84 -6.40 12.65 -23.53
N ILE A 85 -6.92 13.55 -22.70
CA ILE A 85 -7.06 13.34 -21.25
C ILE A 85 -8.10 12.26 -20.94
N ASP A 86 -9.17 12.17 -21.73
CA ASP A 86 -10.30 11.26 -21.52
C ASP A 86 -9.85 9.79 -21.61
N ALA A 87 -8.82 9.54 -22.42
CA ALA A 87 -8.23 8.22 -22.61
C ALA A 87 -7.53 7.67 -21.33
N ILE A 88 -7.21 8.52 -20.35
CA ILE A 88 -6.45 8.15 -19.16
C ILE A 88 -7.04 8.70 -17.84
N GLU A 89 -8.33 8.99 -17.80
CA GLU A 89 -8.97 9.47 -16.56
C GLU A 89 -9.17 8.35 -15.52
N ASP A 90 -9.40 7.11 -15.96
CA ASP A 90 -9.73 6.00 -15.08
C ASP A 90 -8.71 4.86 -15.21
N PHE A 91 -8.26 4.34 -14.06
CA PHE A 91 -7.41 3.16 -13.98
C PHE A 91 -7.91 2.17 -12.94
N GLN A 92 -7.76 0.88 -13.23
CA GLN A 92 -8.04 -0.22 -12.32
C GLN A 92 -6.81 -1.08 -12.13
N LEU A 93 -6.49 -1.35 -10.87
CA LEU A 93 -5.40 -2.21 -10.45
C LEU A 93 -5.99 -3.39 -9.68
N LEU A 94 -5.62 -4.61 -10.08
CA LEU A 94 -6.00 -5.84 -9.39
C LEU A 94 -4.76 -6.71 -9.18
N ASP A 95 -4.41 -6.91 -7.92
CA ASP A 95 -3.22 -7.62 -7.50
C ASP A 95 -3.59 -8.87 -6.68
N LEU A 96 -2.95 -10.00 -6.96
CA LEU A 96 -3.03 -11.25 -6.18
C LEU A 96 -1.79 -11.37 -5.29
N ASN A 97 -1.95 -11.27 -3.98
CA ASN A 97 -0.86 -11.38 -3.03
C ASN A 97 -0.60 -12.85 -2.67
N ILE A 98 0.61 -13.35 -2.93
CA ILE A 98 1.06 -14.69 -2.53
C ILE A 98 2.32 -14.53 -1.68
N GLY A 99 2.20 -14.78 -0.38
CA GLY A 99 3.29 -14.64 0.58
C GLY A 99 3.62 -15.94 1.29
N TYR A 100 4.87 -16.11 1.68
CA TYR A 100 5.32 -17.18 2.56
C TYR A 100 6.22 -16.61 3.65
N THR A 101 6.03 -17.05 4.88
CA THR A 101 6.84 -16.62 6.02
C THR A 101 7.10 -17.76 6.98
N PHE A 102 8.30 -17.81 7.56
CA PHE A 102 8.67 -18.80 8.57
C PHE A 102 9.59 -18.18 9.64
N LYS A 103 9.48 -18.69 10.87
CA LYS A 103 10.38 -18.33 11.97
C LYS A 103 11.77 -18.92 11.74
N MET A 104 12.79 -18.13 12.03
CA MET A 104 14.20 -18.48 12.04
C MET A 104 14.74 -18.43 13.48
N ASN A 105 15.99 -18.85 13.68
CA ASN A 105 16.64 -18.79 14.98
C ASN A 105 16.83 -17.34 15.48
N GLY A 106 16.85 -17.14 16.80
CA GLY A 106 17.17 -15.84 17.41
C GLY A 106 16.14 -14.73 17.14
N ASN A 107 14.85 -15.08 17.15
CA ASN A 107 13.70 -14.17 16.94
C ASN A 107 13.65 -13.52 15.56
N TRP A 108 14.36 -14.10 14.61
CA TRP A 108 14.25 -13.73 13.21
C TRP A 108 13.06 -14.42 12.55
N ARG A 109 12.51 -13.78 11.53
CA ARG A 109 11.49 -14.34 10.64
C ARG A 109 11.82 -13.91 9.23
N PHE A 110 11.77 -14.88 8.31
CA PHE A 110 11.84 -14.60 6.89
C PHE A 110 10.43 -14.35 6.35
N GLY A 111 10.30 -13.44 5.40
CA GLY A 111 9.08 -13.24 4.62
C GLY A 111 9.44 -13.00 3.16
N ALA A 112 8.78 -13.73 2.26
CA ALA A 112 8.80 -13.46 0.84
C ALA A 112 7.36 -13.25 0.36
N ARG A 113 7.17 -12.33 -0.58
CA ARG A 113 5.90 -12.11 -1.25
C ARG A 113 6.12 -11.93 -2.73
N PHE A 114 5.28 -12.57 -3.52
CA PHE A 114 5.14 -12.36 -4.95
C PHE A 114 3.70 -11.92 -5.22
N THR A 115 3.56 -10.87 -6.03
CA THR A 115 2.27 -10.26 -6.33
C THR A 115 2.16 -10.03 -7.83
N PRO A 116 1.64 -11.02 -8.59
CA PRO A 116 1.18 -10.78 -9.95
C PRO A 116 -0.13 -9.98 -9.91
N GLY A 117 -0.34 -9.14 -10.91
CA GLY A 117 -1.55 -8.36 -11.05
C GLY A 117 -1.74 -7.80 -12.45
N PHE A 118 -2.80 -7.04 -12.60
CA PHE A 118 -3.12 -6.28 -13.82
C PHE A 118 -3.33 -4.82 -13.44
N SER A 119 -2.89 -3.90 -14.32
CA SER A 119 -3.01 -2.46 -14.12
C SER A 119 -3.28 -1.80 -15.46
N SER A 120 -4.47 -1.21 -15.62
CA SER A 120 -4.95 -0.76 -16.93
C SER A 120 -6.07 0.29 -16.83
N ASN A 121 -6.25 1.07 -17.90
CA ASN A 121 -7.42 1.95 -18.11
C ASN A 121 -8.66 1.20 -18.65
N LEU A 122 -8.56 -0.11 -18.93
CA LEU A 122 -9.68 -0.99 -19.31
C LEU A 122 -10.54 -0.52 -20.50
N VAL A 123 -9.92 0.14 -21.47
CA VAL A 123 -10.56 0.48 -22.75
C VAL A 123 -10.90 -0.78 -23.55
N LYS A 124 -10.15 -1.87 -23.34
CA LYS A 124 -10.32 -3.19 -23.96
C LYS A 124 -10.28 -4.31 -22.92
N LYS A 125 -10.52 -5.54 -23.39
CA LYS A 125 -10.35 -6.76 -22.57
C LYS A 125 -8.92 -6.85 -22.06
N LEU A 126 -8.78 -7.21 -20.79
CA LEU A 126 -7.48 -7.43 -20.15
C LEU A 126 -6.62 -8.41 -20.94
N SER A 127 -5.35 -8.07 -21.08
CA SER A 127 -4.34 -8.85 -21.78
C SER A 127 -3.09 -9.04 -20.91
N PHE A 128 -2.17 -9.90 -21.34
CA PHE A 128 -0.88 -10.04 -20.68
C PHE A 128 0.01 -8.79 -20.79
N GLU A 129 -0.29 -7.86 -21.71
CA GLU A 129 0.42 -6.57 -21.79
C GLU A 129 0.07 -5.66 -20.59
N ASP A 130 -1.10 -5.87 -19.99
CA ASP A 130 -1.55 -5.17 -18.79
C ASP A 130 -0.96 -5.78 -17.50
N ALA A 131 -0.23 -6.89 -17.61
CA ALA A 131 0.29 -7.62 -16.47
C ALA A 131 1.43 -6.86 -15.80
N VAL A 132 1.44 -6.90 -14.47
CA VAL A 132 2.39 -6.21 -13.61
C VAL A 132 2.82 -7.15 -12.49
N PHE A 133 4.09 -7.08 -12.13
CA PHE A 133 4.66 -7.95 -11.12
C PHE A 133 5.28 -7.11 -10.01
N SER A 134 5.05 -7.55 -8.78
CA SER A 134 5.66 -6.99 -7.58
C SER A 134 6.23 -8.12 -6.73
N GLY A 135 7.22 -7.80 -5.89
CA GLY A 135 7.80 -8.76 -4.99
C GLY A 135 8.56 -8.11 -3.85
N ASP A 136 8.56 -8.78 -2.70
CA ASP A 136 9.23 -8.34 -1.49
C ASP A 136 9.96 -9.50 -0.84
N ILE A 137 11.17 -9.26 -0.33
CA ILE A 137 11.89 -10.18 0.54
C ILE A 137 12.32 -9.40 1.77
N VAL A 138 11.94 -9.89 2.95
CA VAL A 138 12.21 -9.23 4.23
C VAL A 138 12.66 -10.22 5.30
N PHE A 139 13.53 -9.74 6.17
CA PHE A 139 13.94 -10.37 7.42
C PHE A 139 13.47 -9.49 8.58
N ILE A 140 12.75 -10.08 9.52
CA ILE A 140 12.14 -9.39 10.64
C ILE A 140 12.74 -9.94 11.92
N LYS A 141 13.44 -9.09 12.67
CA LYS A 141 13.81 -9.36 14.05
C LYS A 141 12.78 -8.70 14.96
N ASP A 142 11.94 -9.50 15.61
CA ASP A 142 10.88 -8.99 16.49
C ASP A 142 11.22 -9.28 17.95
N MET A 143 11.58 -8.22 18.67
CA MET A 143 11.99 -8.29 20.08
C MET A 143 10.94 -7.60 20.97
N ARG A 144 9.71 -7.42 20.47
CA ARG A 144 8.66 -6.68 21.19
C ARG A 144 7.97 -7.48 22.29
N HIS A 145 8.06 -8.81 22.22
CA HIS A 145 7.39 -9.74 23.13
C HIS A 145 8.37 -10.46 24.07
N GLU A 146 9.64 -10.06 24.06
CA GLU A 146 10.68 -10.62 24.91
C GLU A 146 10.61 -10.00 26.31
N ALA A 147 10.44 -10.85 27.33
CA ALA A 147 10.23 -10.42 28.71
C ALA A 147 11.43 -9.65 29.31
N ASN A 148 12.65 -9.92 28.82
CA ASN A 148 13.90 -9.38 29.37
C ASN A 148 14.39 -8.10 28.69
N ILE A 149 13.54 -7.42 27.90
CA ILE A 149 13.94 -6.22 27.14
C ILE A 149 13.18 -5.00 27.65
N GLU A 150 13.89 -4.11 28.33
CA GLU A 150 13.33 -2.85 28.86
C GLU A 150 12.69 -1.97 27.78
N LYS A 151 13.24 -2.01 26.54
CA LYS A 151 12.79 -1.18 25.42
C LYS A 151 12.48 -2.04 24.18
N PRO A 152 11.24 -2.56 24.08
CA PRO A 152 10.75 -3.32 22.94
C PRO A 152 11.09 -2.68 21.58
N TYR A 153 11.66 -3.48 20.67
CA TYR A 153 12.02 -3.02 19.33
C TYR A 153 11.70 -4.07 18.26
N GLN A 154 11.59 -3.62 17.02
CA GLN A 154 11.50 -4.47 15.84
C GLN A 154 12.39 -3.90 14.74
N LEU A 155 13.15 -4.76 14.07
CA LEU A 155 13.95 -4.42 12.92
C LEU A 155 13.46 -5.22 11.72
N ILE A 156 13.20 -4.54 10.61
CA ILE A 156 12.89 -5.15 9.32
C ILE A 156 13.94 -4.68 8.32
N LEU A 157 14.54 -5.64 7.62
CA LEU A 157 15.52 -5.41 6.57
C LEU A 157 15.10 -6.20 5.33
N GLY A 158 15.22 -5.62 4.15
CA GLY A 158 14.80 -6.30 2.94
C GLY A 158 14.83 -5.42 1.70
N VAL A 159 14.20 -5.93 0.65
CA VAL A 159 14.02 -5.26 -0.64
C VAL A 159 12.58 -5.43 -1.09
N SER A 160 12.04 -4.39 -1.73
CA SER A 160 10.68 -4.32 -2.25
C SER A 160 10.70 -3.75 -3.65
N TYR A 161 10.18 -4.47 -4.63
CA TYR A 161 9.91 -3.95 -5.96
C TYR A 161 8.40 -3.99 -6.20
N SER A 162 7.87 -2.93 -6.80
CA SER A 162 6.46 -2.93 -7.18
C SER A 162 6.23 -2.22 -8.51
N GLY A 163 5.69 -2.96 -9.48
CA GLY A 163 5.34 -2.43 -10.80
C GLY A 163 4.26 -1.35 -10.77
N ASN A 164 3.49 -1.25 -9.68
CA ASN A 164 2.32 -0.37 -9.54
C ASN A 164 2.47 0.76 -8.51
N ARG A 165 3.67 1.01 -7.95
CA ARG A 165 3.86 1.97 -6.84
C ARG A 165 4.39 3.34 -7.29
N GLY A 166 4.50 3.62 -8.58
CA GLY A 166 5.05 4.88 -9.06
C GLY A 166 6.58 4.96 -8.94
N ILE A 167 7.24 3.91 -8.45
CA ILE A 167 8.69 3.89 -8.20
C ILE A 167 9.26 2.71 -8.99
N PRO A 168 9.75 2.93 -10.22
CA PRO A 168 10.10 1.88 -11.17
C PRO A 168 11.48 1.26 -10.89
N PHE A 169 11.90 1.17 -9.62
CA PHE A 169 13.15 0.54 -9.22
C PHE A 169 13.00 -0.14 -7.85
N PRO A 170 13.76 -1.21 -7.57
CA PRO A 170 13.73 -1.87 -6.27
C PRO A 170 14.13 -0.93 -5.14
N LEU A 171 13.30 -0.86 -4.11
CA LEU A 171 13.52 -0.05 -2.91
C LEU A 171 14.07 -0.88 -1.77
N PRO A 172 14.99 -0.33 -0.96
CA PRO A 172 15.30 -0.92 0.33
C PRO A 172 14.05 -0.89 1.21
N PHE A 173 13.76 -2.02 1.86
CA PHE A 173 12.75 -2.11 2.91
C PHE A 173 13.48 -2.10 4.25
N ILE A 174 13.55 -0.93 4.88
CA ILE A 174 14.21 -0.77 6.17
C ILE A 174 13.18 -0.20 7.14
N SER A 175 13.01 -0.85 8.29
CA SER A 175 12.11 -0.36 9.32
C SER A 175 12.64 -0.69 10.69
N TYR A 176 13.03 0.33 11.45
CA TYR A 176 13.40 0.18 12.85
C TYR A 176 12.35 0.84 13.73
N TYR A 177 11.59 0.01 14.43
CA TYR A 177 10.60 0.43 15.41
C TYR A 177 11.17 0.34 16.82
N ARG A 178 10.91 1.37 17.64
CA ARG A 178 11.23 1.35 19.07
C ARG A 178 10.18 2.09 19.88
N LYS A 179 9.76 1.50 21.00
CA LYS A 179 9.01 2.20 22.05
C LYS A 179 10.00 2.67 23.12
N PHE A 180 10.33 3.95 23.11
CA PHE A 180 11.37 4.53 23.97
C PHE A 180 10.80 5.23 25.21
N HIS A 181 9.48 5.43 25.24
CA HIS A 181 8.72 5.99 26.35
C HIS A 181 7.33 5.32 26.40
N PRO A 182 6.65 5.24 27.55
CA PRO A 182 5.29 4.69 27.65
C PRO A 182 4.31 5.27 26.61
N ASN A 183 4.42 6.58 26.35
CA ASN A 183 3.55 7.33 25.44
C ASN A 183 4.18 7.63 24.07
N TRP A 184 5.44 7.25 23.83
CA TRP A 184 6.11 7.55 22.55
C TRP A 184 6.81 6.34 21.94
N SER A 185 6.63 6.20 20.64
CA SER A 185 7.35 5.25 19.82
C SER A 185 7.69 5.87 18.48
N TYR A 186 8.74 5.40 17.82
CA TYR A 186 9.02 5.77 16.44
C TYR A 186 9.20 4.53 15.58
N LYS A 187 9.06 4.74 14.27
CA LYS A 187 9.46 3.81 13.22
C LYS A 187 10.27 4.61 12.21
N LEU A 188 11.53 4.26 12.00
CA LEU A 188 12.41 4.95 11.06
C LEU A 188 12.81 4.03 9.91
N GLY A 189 12.84 4.57 8.70
CA GLY A 189 13.27 3.90 7.48
C GLY A 189 12.36 4.12 6.27
N ILE A 190 12.50 3.27 5.26
CA ILE A 190 11.91 3.38 3.92
C ILE A 190 11.04 2.14 3.67
N PRO A 191 9.84 2.27 3.08
CA PRO A 191 9.26 3.47 2.45
C PRO A 191 8.54 4.41 3.42
N LYS A 192 8.47 4.08 4.72
CA LYS A 192 7.67 4.82 5.69
C LYS A 192 8.37 5.00 7.03
N SER A 193 8.36 6.24 7.49
CA SER A 193 8.78 6.64 8.83
C SER A 193 7.63 7.31 9.59
N ASN A 194 7.66 7.21 10.92
CA ASN A 194 6.77 7.98 11.78
C ASN A 194 7.32 8.15 13.20
N LEU A 195 6.89 9.24 13.84
CA LEU A 195 6.93 9.43 15.29
C LEU A 195 5.49 9.35 15.79
N GLN A 196 5.22 8.46 16.74
CA GLN A 196 3.90 8.15 17.25
C GLN A 196 3.77 8.54 18.73
N TYR A 197 2.78 9.36 19.02
CA TYR A 197 2.31 9.68 20.35
C TYR A 197 1.04 8.87 20.67
N HIS A 198 1.06 8.15 21.79
CA HIS A 198 -0.07 7.36 22.27
C HIS A 198 -0.87 8.21 23.26
N LEU A 199 -2.00 8.77 22.82
CA LEU A 199 -2.89 9.56 23.68
C LEU A 199 -3.59 8.68 24.71
N SER A 200 -3.98 7.48 24.27
CA SER A 200 -4.61 6.44 25.07
C SER A 200 -4.35 5.09 24.41
N GLU A 201 -4.89 4.02 24.97
CA GLU A 201 -4.85 2.69 24.34
C GLU A 201 -5.58 2.67 22.98
N LYS A 202 -6.59 3.55 22.81
CA LYS A 202 -7.44 3.62 21.61
C LYS A 202 -6.99 4.68 20.61
N SER A 203 -6.45 5.81 21.07
CA SER A 203 -6.18 6.98 20.25
C SER A 203 -4.69 7.27 20.10
N ARG A 204 -4.24 7.53 18.87
CA ARG A 204 -2.82 7.79 18.59
C ARG A 204 -2.67 8.87 17.53
N PHE A 205 -1.70 9.75 17.72
CA PHE A 205 -1.24 10.69 16.70
C PHE A 205 0.11 10.27 16.17
N LYS A 206 0.35 10.50 14.88
CA LYS A 206 1.63 10.25 14.24
C LYS A 206 2.04 11.42 13.37
N LEU A 207 3.27 11.87 13.53
CA LEU A 207 3.97 12.56 12.45
C LEU A 207 4.47 11.48 11.48
N VAL A 208 4.13 11.58 10.20
CA VAL A 208 4.43 10.56 9.19
C VAL A 208 5.24 11.15 8.03
N ALA A 209 6.15 10.34 7.49
CA ALA A 209 6.79 10.56 6.20
C ALA A 209 6.70 9.26 5.39
N GLU A 210 6.20 9.31 4.17
CA GLU A 210 5.85 8.12 3.38
C GLU A 210 6.10 8.35 1.89
N LEU A 211 6.62 7.33 1.22
CA LEU A 211 6.64 7.24 -0.24
C LEU A 211 5.33 6.62 -0.72
N ASP A 212 4.65 7.31 -1.62
CA ASP A 212 3.37 6.92 -2.20
C ASP A 212 3.36 7.17 -3.71
N GLY A 213 2.32 6.70 -4.39
CA GLY A 213 2.21 6.84 -5.83
C GLY A 213 1.53 5.65 -6.49
N PHE A 214 1.49 5.68 -7.81
CA PHE A 214 1.04 4.55 -8.60
C PHE A 214 1.68 4.55 -10.00
N THR A 215 1.69 3.38 -10.63
CA THR A 215 2.00 3.22 -12.05
C THR A 215 0.91 2.36 -12.67
N SER A 216 0.47 2.71 -13.88
CA SER A 216 -0.51 1.92 -14.62
C SER A 216 -0.23 1.92 -16.11
N ASN A 217 -0.62 0.83 -16.78
CA ASN A 217 -0.48 0.71 -18.23
C ASN A 217 -1.66 1.40 -18.92
N ILE A 218 -1.38 1.99 -20.07
CA ILE A 218 -2.37 2.62 -20.94
C ILE A 218 -2.60 1.65 -22.11
N GLN A 219 -3.80 1.09 -22.22
CA GLN A 219 -4.15 0.24 -23.36
C GLN A 219 -4.17 1.06 -24.65
N ASP A 220 -3.75 0.42 -25.74
CA ASP A 220 -3.56 1.02 -27.08
C ASP A 220 -2.50 2.13 -27.18
N GLY A 221 -1.90 2.52 -26.06
CA GLY A 221 -1.01 3.65 -25.98
C GLY A 221 -1.75 4.99 -26.16
N LEU A 222 -1.15 6.04 -25.65
CA LEU A 222 -1.64 7.41 -25.75
C LEU A 222 -0.72 8.21 -26.67
N LEU A 223 -1.26 8.76 -27.74
CA LEU A 223 -0.52 9.65 -28.62
C LEU A 223 -0.26 10.99 -27.91
N VAL A 224 1.00 11.36 -27.79
CA VAL A 224 1.47 12.59 -27.15
C VAL A 224 2.16 13.45 -28.21
N ASN A 225 1.74 14.70 -28.34
CA ASN A 225 2.27 15.69 -29.30
C ASN A 225 2.28 15.22 -30.77
N GLY A 226 1.47 14.22 -31.12
CA GLY A 226 1.31 13.72 -32.48
C GLY A 226 2.39 12.75 -32.98
N ASP A 227 3.48 12.52 -32.23
CA ASP A 227 4.63 11.73 -32.71
C ASP A 227 5.15 10.66 -31.71
N LYS A 228 4.75 10.72 -30.44
CA LYS A 228 5.19 9.79 -29.39
C LYS A 228 4.02 9.02 -28.81
N ILE A 229 4.26 7.76 -28.45
CA ILE A 229 3.26 6.90 -27.82
C ILE A 229 3.66 6.65 -26.37
N ALA A 230 2.80 7.04 -25.43
CA ALA A 230 2.90 6.71 -24.03
C ALA A 230 2.14 5.42 -23.71
N ASP A 231 2.80 4.47 -23.08
CA ASP A 231 2.21 3.18 -22.69
C ASP A 231 1.92 3.11 -21.19
N LYS A 232 2.40 4.09 -20.41
CA LYS A 232 2.25 4.09 -18.95
C LYS A 232 2.04 5.48 -18.37
N VAL A 233 1.18 5.54 -17.37
CA VAL A 233 1.11 6.66 -16.42
C VAL A 233 1.92 6.30 -15.19
N ASN A 234 2.77 7.22 -14.72
CA ASN A 234 3.54 7.05 -13.50
C ASN A 234 3.44 8.30 -12.63
N MET A 235 2.98 8.11 -11.39
CA MET A 235 2.91 9.15 -10.38
C MET A 235 3.70 8.75 -9.13
N SER A 236 4.70 9.53 -8.75
CA SER A 236 5.51 9.32 -7.54
C SER A 236 5.31 10.49 -6.59
N ILE A 237 5.20 10.21 -5.28
CA ILE A 237 4.88 11.22 -4.27
C ILE A 237 5.65 10.93 -2.99
N ILE A 238 6.25 11.96 -2.42
CA ILE A 238 6.79 11.96 -1.06
C ILE A 238 5.86 12.84 -0.22
N ILE A 239 5.26 12.26 0.81
CA ILE A 239 4.34 12.98 1.71
C ILE A 239 4.91 13.08 3.11
N GLY A 240 4.63 14.20 3.77
CA GLY A 240 4.93 14.47 5.17
C GLY A 240 3.72 15.07 5.86
N GLY A 241 3.29 14.53 7.00
CA GLY A 241 2.04 14.98 7.61
C GLY A 241 1.67 14.36 8.93
N ILE A 242 0.41 14.51 9.30
CA ILE A 242 -0.15 14.00 10.54
C ILE A 242 -1.18 12.93 10.24
N ARG A 243 -1.08 11.81 10.97
CA ARG A 243 -2.08 10.74 10.98
C ARG A 243 -2.68 10.59 12.36
N TYR A 244 -4.01 10.56 12.43
CA TYR A 244 -4.75 10.11 13.58
C TYR A 244 -5.20 8.66 13.36
N GLU A 245 -5.09 7.82 14.39
CA GLU A 245 -5.58 6.45 14.39
C GLU A 245 -6.48 6.24 15.62
N TYR A 246 -7.67 5.68 15.40
CA TYR A 246 -8.63 5.30 16.44
C TYR A 246 -8.95 3.82 16.37
N LYS A 247 -8.72 3.12 17.47
CA LYS A 247 -8.94 1.70 17.63
C LYS A 247 -10.32 1.45 18.24
N PHE A 248 -11.26 0.93 17.44
CA PHE A 248 -12.60 0.58 17.89
C PHE A 248 -12.58 -0.70 18.73
N THR A 249 -11.82 -1.70 18.28
CA THR A 249 -11.64 -3.00 18.94
C THR A 249 -10.17 -3.41 18.86
N ASP A 250 -9.80 -4.56 19.43
CA ASP A 250 -8.43 -5.06 19.32
C ASP A 250 -7.91 -5.22 17.90
N HIS A 251 -8.83 -5.41 16.96
CA HIS A 251 -8.53 -5.72 15.57
C HIS A 251 -8.98 -4.65 14.58
N LEU A 252 -9.96 -3.81 14.93
CA LEU A 252 -10.55 -2.82 14.02
C LEU A 252 -10.06 -1.39 14.32
N GLU A 253 -9.53 -0.72 13.30
CA GLU A 253 -8.94 0.61 13.42
C GLU A 253 -9.37 1.53 12.27
N LEU A 254 -9.82 2.73 12.60
CA LEU A 254 -9.99 3.86 11.67
C LEU A 254 -8.73 4.70 11.67
N TYR A 255 -8.34 5.22 10.52
CA TYR A 255 -7.29 6.22 10.43
C TYR A 255 -7.64 7.35 9.49
N PHE A 256 -7.12 8.53 9.78
CA PHE A 256 -7.23 9.72 8.97
C PHE A 256 -5.86 10.37 8.86
N ASN A 257 -5.45 10.70 7.64
CA ASN A 257 -4.13 11.25 7.31
C ASN A 257 -4.30 12.54 6.53
N VAL A 258 -3.69 13.60 7.03
CA VAL A 258 -3.56 14.89 6.34
C VAL A 258 -2.08 15.15 6.17
N SER A 259 -1.64 15.36 4.93
CA SER A 259 -0.22 15.49 4.63
C SER A 259 0.03 16.59 3.62
N ASN A 260 1.21 17.20 3.72
CA ASN A 260 1.77 17.98 2.65
C ASN A 260 2.55 17.08 1.69
N ILE A 261 2.52 17.41 0.42
CA ILE A 261 3.34 16.80 -0.61
C ILE A 261 4.68 17.54 -0.60
N LEU A 262 5.75 16.81 -0.25
CA LEU A 262 7.10 17.35 -0.17
C LEU A 262 7.81 17.30 -1.53
N SER A 263 7.48 16.29 -2.32
CA SER A 263 7.96 16.12 -3.69
C SER A 263 6.96 15.28 -4.45
N SER A 264 6.76 15.57 -5.72
CA SER A 264 5.96 14.72 -6.58
C SER A 264 6.36 14.81 -8.04
N SER A 265 6.07 13.77 -8.79
CA SER A 265 6.20 13.71 -10.24
C SER A 265 4.98 13.03 -10.84
N ALA A 266 4.56 13.51 -12.00
CA ALA A 266 3.54 12.89 -12.83
C ALA A 266 4.06 12.87 -14.27
N THR A 267 4.25 11.66 -14.79
CA THR A 267 4.95 11.46 -16.07
C THR A 267 4.25 10.40 -16.90
N LEU A 268 4.10 10.67 -18.19
CA LEU A 268 3.79 9.66 -19.20
C LEU A 268 5.09 9.00 -19.68
N LYS A 269 5.08 7.69 -19.83
CA LYS A 269 6.28 6.90 -20.19
C LYS A 269 6.01 5.94 -21.34
N ASP A 270 7.06 5.63 -22.10
CA ASP A 270 7.05 4.58 -23.11
C ASP A 270 7.14 3.16 -22.49
N ARG A 271 7.03 2.11 -23.32
CA ARG A 271 7.24 0.70 -22.90
C ARG A 271 8.58 0.45 -22.19
N LYS A 272 9.63 1.20 -22.55
CA LYS A 272 10.99 1.10 -22.00
C LYS A 272 11.17 1.91 -20.71
N ASN A 273 10.10 2.48 -20.16
CA ASN A 273 10.08 3.36 -18.98
C ASN A 273 10.81 4.71 -19.18
N ASN A 274 11.06 5.14 -20.41
CA ASN A 274 11.57 6.48 -20.69
C ASN A 274 10.45 7.50 -20.55
N SER A 275 10.74 8.63 -19.89
CA SER A 275 9.77 9.73 -19.76
C SER A 275 9.55 10.41 -21.11
N ILE A 276 8.28 10.58 -21.49
CA ILE A 276 7.86 11.26 -22.73
C ILE A 276 7.51 12.71 -22.42
N ILE A 277 6.62 12.91 -21.44
CA ILE A 277 6.18 14.22 -20.96
C ILE A 277 5.96 14.17 -19.46
N SER A 278 6.26 15.28 -18.80
CA SER A 278 5.98 15.49 -17.39
C SER A 278 4.95 16.61 -17.27
N VAL A 279 4.00 16.43 -16.38
CA VAL A 279 2.89 17.35 -16.14
C VAL A 279 3.16 18.10 -14.82
N ASN A 280 2.88 19.40 -14.76
CA ASN A 280 3.26 20.22 -13.61
C ASN A 280 2.46 19.82 -12.36
N LYS A 281 3.15 19.80 -11.22
CA LYS A 281 2.56 19.41 -9.95
C LYS A 281 3.03 20.33 -8.81
N ASN A 282 2.20 21.32 -8.53
CA ASN A 282 2.30 22.27 -7.41
C ASN A 282 1.34 21.94 -6.25
N ASN A 283 0.75 20.74 -6.25
CA ASN A 283 -0.20 20.34 -5.21
C ASN A 283 0.49 20.21 -3.88
N THR A 284 -0.07 20.89 -2.90
CA THR A 284 0.47 20.90 -1.54
C THR A 284 -0.20 19.87 -0.66
N TYR A 285 -1.48 19.54 -0.88
CA TYR A 285 -2.25 18.73 0.07
C TYR A 285 -2.51 17.30 -0.39
N TYR A 286 -2.57 16.41 0.59
CA TYR A 286 -2.84 14.99 0.45
C TYR A 286 -3.71 14.52 1.60
N PHE A 287 -4.79 13.80 1.28
CA PHE A 287 -5.72 13.24 2.25
C PHE A 287 -5.84 11.73 2.06
N ARG A 288 -5.82 10.97 3.16
CA ARG A 288 -6.11 9.54 3.12
C ARG A 288 -6.88 9.12 4.37
N THR A 289 -7.98 8.41 4.19
CA THR A 289 -8.78 7.85 5.28
C THR A 289 -9.10 6.40 5.02
N GLY A 290 -9.33 5.61 6.05
CA GLY A 290 -9.70 4.21 5.85
C GLY A 290 -9.89 3.44 7.13
N ILE A 291 -10.49 2.26 6.98
CA ILE A 291 -10.70 1.29 8.05
C ILE A 291 -9.86 0.06 7.73
N ARG A 292 -9.20 -0.48 8.75
CA ARG A 292 -8.37 -1.69 8.62
C ARG A 292 -8.58 -2.67 9.76
N PHE A 293 -8.43 -3.94 9.42
CA PHE A 293 -8.46 -5.07 10.32
C PHE A 293 -7.07 -5.68 10.48
N LYS A 294 -6.62 -5.89 11.72
CA LYS A 294 -5.30 -6.43 12.06
C LYS A 294 -5.39 -7.58 13.06
N ILE A 295 -4.46 -8.52 12.98
CA ILE A 295 -4.29 -9.66 13.91
C ILE A 295 -2.94 -9.56 14.63
#